data_AF-A0A356BUS4-F1
#
_entry.id   AF-A0A356BUS4-F1
#
_cell.length_a   1.000
_cell.length_b   1.000
_cell.length_c   1.000
_cell.angle_alpha   90.00
_cell.angle_beta   90.00
_cell.angle_gamma   90.00
#
_symmetry.space_group_name_H-M   'P 1'
#
loop_
_entity.id
_entity.type
_entity.pdbx_description
1 polymer ?
#
loop_
_entity_poly.entity_id
_entity_poly.type
_entity_poly.pdbx_seq_one_letter_code
_entity_poly.pdbx_strand_id
1 'polypeptide(L)' 'MIDYHIHLERGPYSLEWLKQFWDQAEFRGISEIGVTEHAHEFWEFKSVY' A
#
# COMPACT_ATOMS: atom_id res chain seq x y z
N MET A 1 9.42 14.52 0.97
CA MET A 1 9.36 13.72 -0.28
C MET A 1 8.08 12.90 -0.24
N ILE A 2 7.49 12.57 -1.38
CA ILE A 2 6.17 11.92 -1.46
C ILE A 2 6.29 10.65 -2.33
N ASP A 3 5.66 9.55 -1.93
CA ASP A 3 5.60 8.29 -2.70
C ASP A 3 4.16 7.74 -2.74
N TYR A 4 3.59 7.56 -3.94
CA TYR A 4 2.20 7.13 -4.14
C TYR A 4 2.07 5.75 -4.81
N HIS A 5 3.16 5.00 -4.92
CA HIS A 5 3.18 3.71 -5.60
C HIS A 5 3.55 2.59 -4.62
N ILE A 6 2.70 2.38 -3.61
CA ILE A 6 2.85 1.31 -2.62
C ILE A 6 1.79 0.24 -2.83
N HIS A 7 2.22 -1.01 -2.76
CA HIS A 7 1.38 -2.21 -2.75
C HIS A 7 1.47 -2.91 -1.38
N LEU A 8 0.32 -3.28 -0.83
CA LEU A 8 0.16 -3.99 0.44
C LEU A 8 -0.11 -5.49 0.26
N GLU A 9 -0.42 -5.94 -0.96
CA GLU A 9 -0.81 -7.31 -1.39
C GLU A 9 -0.01 -8.48 -0.79
N ARG A 10 1.22 -8.25 -0.33
CA ARG A 10 2.09 -9.29 0.26
C ARG A 10 1.84 -9.56 1.75
N GLY A 11 0.90 -8.86 2.36
CA GLY A 11 0.51 -9.04 3.75
C GLY A 11 -0.96 -8.72 3.98
N PRO A 12 -1.44 -8.83 5.23
CA PRO A 12 -2.83 -8.54 5.54
C PRO A 12 -3.13 -7.06 5.32
N TYR A 13 -4.33 -6.74 4.84
CA TYR A 13 -4.85 -5.36 4.85
C TYR A 13 -5.20 -4.93 6.28
N SER A 14 -4.16 -4.66 7.07
CA SER A 14 -4.25 -4.24 8.48
C SER A 14 -3.38 -3.00 8.73
N LEU A 15 -3.71 -2.28 9.80
CA LEU A 15 -2.95 -1.08 10.18
C LEU A 15 -1.52 -1.43 10.59
N GLU A 16 -1.32 -2.57 11.24
CA GLU A 16 0.01 -3.07 11.65
C GLU A 16 0.90 -3.34 10.45
N TRP A 17 0.33 -3.87 9.36
CA TRP A 17 1.06 -4.09 8.12
C TRP A 17 1.41 -2.76 7.45
N LEU A 18 0.44 -1.86 7.29
CA LEU A 18 0.65 -0.52 6.73
C LEU A 18 1.73 0.26 7.50
N LYS A 19 1.76 0.12 8.84
CA LYS A 19 2.74 0.79 9.69
C LYS A 19 4.19 0.41 9.33
N GLN A 20 4.44 -0.82 8.89
CA GLN A 20 5.79 -1.23 8.49
C GLN A 20 6.28 -0.44 7.26
N PHE A 21 5.39 -0.12 6.32
CA PHE A 21 5.72 0.74 5.17
C PHE A 21 5.97 2.18 5.60
N TRP A 22 5.15 2.69 6.52
CA TRP A 22 5.33 4.02 7.09
C TRP A 22 6.66 4.16 7.82
N ASP A 23 7.02 3.20 8.68
CA ASP A 23 8.29 3.21 9.41
C ASP A 23 9.50 3.25 8.44
N GLN A 24 9.42 2.55 7.30
CA GLN A 24 10.43 2.62 6.25
C GLN A 24 10.42 3.95 5.48
N ALA A 25 9.25 4.52 5.24
CA ALA A 25 9.10 5.82 4.59
C ALA A 25 9.73 6.93 5.44
N GLU A 26 9.45 6.93 6.75
CA GLU A 26 10.05 7.87 7.71
C GLU A 26 11.58 7.75 7.73
N PHE A 27 12.11 6.51 7.78
CA PHE A 27 13.55 6.27 7.71
C PHE A 27 14.20 6.84 6.43
N ARG A 28 13.43 6.93 5.34
CA ARG A 28 13.87 7.49 4.05
C ARG A 28 13.57 8.99 3.88
N GLY A 29 13.01 9.66 4.90
CA GLY A 29 12.63 11.08 4.81
C GLY A 29 11.42 11.35 3.90
N ILE A 30 10.59 10.33 3.66
CA ILE A 30 9.32 10.46 2.96
C ILE A 30 8.28 10.89 3.99
N SER A 31 7.59 11.99 3.70
CA SER A 31 6.66 12.65 4.63
C SER A 31 5.20 12.27 4.36
N GLU A 32 4.94 11.61 3.24
CA GLU A 32 3.60 11.21 2.81
C GLU A 32 3.70 9.99 1.91
N ILE A 33 2.82 9.02 2.15
CA ILE A 33 2.69 7.81 1.34
C ILE A 33 1.26 7.61 0.83
N GLY A 34 1.14 7.08 -0.39
CA GLY A 34 -0.12 6.66 -1.00
C GLY A 34 -0.05 5.20 -1.42
N VAL A 35 -1.16 4.48 -1.23
CA VAL A 35 -1.31 3.08 -1.62
C VAL A 35 -2.05 3.01 -2.96
N THR A 36 -1.45 2.37 -3.96
CA THR A 36 -2.04 2.15 -5.28
C THR A 36 -2.01 0.66 -5.56
N GLU A 37 -3.12 -0.03 -5.34
CA GLU A 37 -3.16 -1.49 -5.36
C GLU A 37 -3.64 -2.06 -6.70
N HIS A 38 -3.29 -3.31 -6.97
CA HIS A 38 -3.81 -4.03 -8.13
C HIS A 38 -5.28 -4.41 -7.95
N ALA A 39 -6.16 -3.84 -8.79
CA ALA A 39 -7.60 -4.04 -8.67
C ALA A 39 -8.03 -5.52 -8.72
N HIS A 40 -7.28 -6.39 -9.42
CA HIS A 40 -7.61 -7.83 -9.51
C HIS A 40 -7.43 -8.62 -8.21
N GLU A 41 -6.74 -8.05 -7.22
CA GLU A 41 -6.66 -8.62 -5.86
C GLU A 41 -7.97 -8.46 -5.08
N PHE A 42 -8.90 -7.64 -5.56
CA PHE A 42 -10.19 -7.36 -4.91
C PHE A 42 -11.34 -8.13 -5.57
N TRP A 43 -12.22 -8.70 -4.74
CA TRP A 43 -13.34 -9.51 -5.25
C TRP A 43 -14.34 -8.67 -6.05
N GLU A 44 -14.46 -7.38 -5.73
CA GLU A 44 -15.32 -6.40 -6.38
C GLU A 44 -15.01 -6.24 -7.87
N PHE A 45 -13.74 -6.47 -8.26
CA PHE A 45 -13.26 -6.25 -9.62
C PHE A 45 -13.17 -7.53 -10.45
N LYS A 46 -13.54 -8.69 -9.90
CA LYS A 46 -13.47 -9.97 -10.62
C LYS A 46 -14.35 -10.05 -11.87
N SER A 47 -15.40 -9.24 -11.96
CA SER A 47 -16.32 -9.23 -13.12
C SER A 47 -15.80 -8.42 -14.31
N VAL A 48 -14.77 -7.60 -14.11
CA VAL A 48 -14.22 -6.67 -15.12
C VAL A 48 -12.77 -6.99 -15.50
N TYR A 49 -12.21 -8.06 -14.92
CA TYR A 49 -10.90 -8.62 -15.27
C TYR A 49 -11.06 -9.70 -16.33
#